data_AF-A0A8X6FG25-F1
#
_entry.id   AF-A0A8X6FG25-F1
#
_cell.length_a   1.000
_cell.length_b   1.000
_cell.length_c   1.000
_cell.angle_alpha   90.00
_cell.angle_beta   90.00
_cell.angle_gamma   90.00
#
_symmetry.space_group_name_H-M   'P 1'
#
loop_
_entity.id
_entity.type
_entity.pdbx_description
1 polymer ?
#
loop_
_entity_poly.entity_id
_entity_poly.type
_entity_poly.pdbx_seq_one_letter_code
_entity_poly.pdbx_strand_id
1 'polypeptide(L)'
;MGKFVQTVLSGAAQLEREMIVERVKNKIATSKEQGLWMGGTLPLGYDVKDKELIINEKEAKTVKHIFERYMELRSMAELARELNSQGYRTKARFDIFKKATVRRIITNPIYVGKIRHYEKQYEGKHEAIIEEEKWKKAQELIRNQPYRKAKYEEALLKGIIKCKSCNANMTLTYAKKENKRYRYYVCNNHLRGKGCESGNRNVIAGEVEKEVMKRAEHLYKNWQEKAEEWEELSFGKQKEVVKNLISGVMVRDDGIVVSSESGEMFIPMNLKKKGNKCTVVEPEGKTNNALLKAVVRAHLWKRQLEEGKYESVKELSAKINIGTRRIQQILRLNYLAPKIKEDIVNGRQPSNLRLVDLREIPMLWSEQMEKFYKLAS
;
A
#
# COMPACT_ATOMS: atom_id res chain seq x y z
N MET A 1 30.06 -47.94 -24.18
CA MET A 1 30.40 -47.73 -22.76
C MET A 1 29.17 -48.01 -21.91
N GLY A 2 29.27 -48.85 -20.87
CA GLY A 2 28.14 -49.19 -20.00
C GLY A 2 27.71 -48.03 -19.10
N LYS A 3 26.44 -48.02 -18.67
CA LYS A 3 25.85 -46.97 -17.80
C LYS A 3 26.69 -46.70 -16.54
N PHE A 4 27.33 -47.72 -15.99
CA PHE A 4 28.24 -47.59 -14.84
C PHE A 4 29.44 -46.67 -15.11
N VAL A 5 30.12 -46.86 -16.26
CA VAL A 5 31.29 -46.05 -16.63
C VAL A 5 30.90 -44.59 -16.85
N GLN A 6 29.71 -44.34 -17.42
CA GLN A 6 29.18 -42.97 -17.56
C GLN A 6 28.92 -42.31 -16.22
N THR A 7 28.35 -43.03 -15.24
CA THR A 7 28.12 -42.49 -13.90
C THR A 7 29.42 -42.16 -13.17
N VAL A 8 30.43 -43.04 -13.26
CA VAL A 8 31.74 -42.82 -12.64
C VAL A 8 32.44 -41.61 -13.26
N LEU A 9 32.47 -41.50 -14.60
CA LEU A 9 33.05 -40.34 -15.30
C LEU A 9 32.31 -39.04 -14.97
N SER A 10 30.98 -39.08 -14.86
CA SER A 10 30.18 -37.92 -14.45
C SER A 10 30.49 -37.51 -13.01
N GLY A 11 30.66 -38.48 -12.11
CA GLY A 11 31.07 -38.24 -10.72
C GLY A 11 32.46 -37.61 -10.63
N ALA A 12 33.43 -38.11 -11.40
CA ALA A 12 34.76 -37.55 -11.46
C ALA A 12 34.77 -36.10 -11.99
N ALA A 13 34.04 -35.83 -13.07
CA ALA A 13 33.91 -34.48 -13.62
C ALA A 13 33.24 -33.51 -12.63
N GLN A 14 32.25 -33.99 -11.86
CA GLN A 14 31.60 -33.20 -10.82
C GLN A 14 32.57 -32.88 -9.67
N LEU A 15 33.35 -33.87 -9.20
CA LEU A 15 34.37 -33.68 -8.17
C LEU A 15 35.43 -32.68 -8.60
N GLU A 16 35.93 -32.76 -9.84
CA GLU A 16 36.89 -31.78 -10.37
C GLU A 16 36.32 -30.36 -10.38
N ARG A 17 35.06 -30.21 -10.79
CA ARG A 17 34.38 -28.91 -10.78
C ARG A 17 34.29 -28.34 -9.36
N GLU A 18 33.96 -29.17 -8.37
CA GLU A 18 33.87 -28.76 -6.97
C GLU A 18 35.24 -28.34 -6.42
N MET A 19 36.30 -29.11 -6.70
CA MET A 19 37.68 -28.76 -6.32
C MET A 19 38.15 -27.45 -6.96
N ILE A 20 37.81 -27.20 -8.23
CA ILE A 20 38.14 -25.93 -8.91
C ILE A 20 37.43 -24.76 -8.20
N VAL A 21 36.14 -24.91 -7.88
CA VAL A 21 35.37 -23.88 -7.17
C VAL A 21 36.00 -23.59 -5.81
N GLU A 22 36.39 -24.61 -5.06
CA GLU A 22 37.03 -24.46 -3.76
C GLU A 22 38.39 -23.77 -3.86
N ARG A 23 39.24 -24.18 -4.81
CA ARG A 23 40.53 -23.55 -5.06
C ARG A 23 40.40 -22.08 -5.43
N VAL A 24 39.43 -21.73 -6.29
CA VAL A 24 39.15 -20.34 -6.67
C VAL A 24 38.67 -19.54 -5.46
N LYS A 25 37.77 -20.09 -4.63
CA LYS A 25 37.32 -19.44 -3.38
C LYS A 25 38.50 -19.17 -2.44
N ASN A 26 39.37 -20.15 -2.23
CA ASN A 26 40.53 -20.00 -1.36
C ASN A 26 41.49 -18.94 -1.89
N LYS A 27 41.76 -18.93 -3.21
CA LYS A 27 42.59 -17.88 -3.83
C LYS A 27 41.99 -16.48 -3.66
N ILE A 28 40.68 -16.34 -3.82
CA ILE A 28 39.97 -15.06 -3.58
C ILE A 28 40.09 -14.64 -2.12
N ALA A 29 39.92 -15.57 -1.18
CA ALA A 29 40.05 -15.30 0.24
C ALA A 29 41.47 -14.82 0.58
N THR A 30 42.50 -15.56 0.18
CA THR A 30 43.91 -15.19 0.40
C THR A 30 44.28 -13.86 -0.24
N SER A 31 43.82 -13.58 -1.46
CA SER A 31 44.08 -12.27 -2.09
C SER A 31 43.37 -11.12 -1.38
N LYS A 32 42.15 -11.33 -0.86
CA LYS A 32 41.45 -10.31 -0.06
C LYS A 32 42.08 -10.11 1.31
N GLU A 33 42.63 -11.17 1.91
CA GLU A 33 43.45 -11.10 3.12
C GLU A 33 44.72 -10.28 2.91
N GLN A 34 45.32 -10.38 1.72
CA GLN A 34 46.43 -9.53 1.28
C GLN A 34 45.99 -8.10 0.88
N GLY A 35 44.72 -7.74 1.09
CA GLY A 35 44.20 -6.40 0.80
C GLY A 35 44.00 -6.08 -0.68
N LEU A 36 44.02 -7.07 -1.57
CA LEU A 36 43.85 -6.90 -3.02
C LEU A 36 42.36 -6.88 -3.42
N TRP A 37 42.04 -6.07 -4.43
CA TRP A 37 40.70 -6.02 -5.02
C TRP A 37 40.48 -7.19 -5.98
N MET A 38 39.67 -8.16 -5.55
CA MET A 38 39.35 -9.37 -6.32
C MET A 38 38.05 -9.26 -7.16
N GLY A 39 37.64 -8.04 -7.51
CA GLY A 39 36.54 -7.78 -8.44
C GLY A 39 35.15 -7.58 -7.80
N GLY A 40 34.16 -7.34 -8.67
CA GLY A 40 32.80 -6.96 -8.31
C GLY A 40 32.41 -5.61 -8.92
N THR A 41 31.30 -5.03 -8.45
CA THR A 41 30.93 -3.67 -8.86
C THR A 41 31.91 -2.67 -8.24
N LEU A 42 32.58 -1.89 -9.08
CA LEU A 42 33.52 -0.87 -8.65
C LEU A 42 32.85 0.17 -7.72
N PRO A 43 33.36 0.38 -6.50
CA PRO A 43 32.84 1.41 -5.60
C PRO A 43 32.99 2.81 -6.21
N LEU A 44 32.03 3.69 -5.94
CA LEU A 44 32.13 5.10 -6.31
C LEU A 44 33.32 5.72 -5.56
N GLY A 45 34.16 6.55 -6.19
CA GLY A 45 35.30 7.17 -5.52
C GLY A 45 36.64 6.48 -5.77
N TYR A 46 36.64 5.27 -6.36
CA TYR A 46 37.84 4.51 -6.62
C TYR A 46 37.91 4.00 -8.07
N ASP A 47 39.08 4.04 -8.67
CA ASP A 47 39.43 3.34 -9.90
C ASP A 47 40.31 2.12 -9.58
N VAL A 48 40.41 1.15 -10.50
CA VAL A 48 41.25 -0.04 -10.30
C VAL A 48 42.46 0.02 -11.21
N LYS A 49 43.65 -0.14 -10.63
CA LYS A 49 44.91 -0.35 -11.35
C LYS A 49 45.64 -1.50 -10.68
N ASP A 50 46.06 -2.50 -11.45
CA ASP A 50 46.83 -3.66 -10.94
C ASP A 50 46.19 -4.39 -9.73
N LYS A 51 44.85 -4.46 -9.70
CA LYS A 51 44.04 -5.03 -8.60
C LYS A 51 44.12 -4.24 -7.28
N GLU A 52 44.55 -2.99 -7.33
CA GLU A 52 44.51 -2.05 -6.22
C GLU A 52 43.49 -0.93 -6.52
N LEU A 53 42.80 -0.46 -5.49
CA LEU A 53 41.86 0.63 -5.61
C LEU A 53 42.61 1.96 -5.41
N ILE A 54 42.58 2.82 -6.42
CA ILE A 54 43.19 4.15 -6.41
C ILE A 54 42.07 5.19 -6.29
N ILE A 55 42.27 6.21 -5.46
CA ILE A 55 41.28 7.27 -5.26
C ILE A 55 41.09 8.07 -6.55
N ASN A 56 39.82 8.25 -6.95
CA ASN A 56 39.43 9.20 -7.98
C ASN A 56 38.90 10.47 -7.31
N GLU A 57 39.69 11.54 -7.31
CA GLU A 57 39.38 12.79 -6.60
C GLU A 57 37.99 13.38 -6.90
N LYS A 58 37.53 13.32 -8.15
CA LYS A 58 36.21 13.86 -8.54
C LYS A 58 35.07 13.07 -7.89
N GLU A 59 35.18 11.76 -7.92
CA GLU A 59 34.18 10.88 -7.33
C GLU A 59 34.30 10.81 -5.80
N ALA A 60 35.52 10.90 -5.26
CA ALA A 60 35.79 10.91 -3.83
C ALA A 60 35.14 12.13 -3.15
N LYS A 61 35.14 13.29 -3.80
CA LYS A 61 34.36 14.47 -3.35
C LYS A 61 32.86 14.15 -3.24
N THR A 62 32.31 13.39 -4.20
CA THR A 62 30.91 12.96 -4.14
C THR A 62 30.65 12.04 -2.95
N VAL A 63 31.57 11.11 -2.68
CA VAL A 63 31.47 10.21 -1.52
C VAL A 63 31.53 10.99 -0.21
N LYS A 64 32.49 11.92 -0.05
CA LYS A 64 32.59 12.80 1.12
C LYS A 64 31.29 13.58 1.34
N HIS A 65 30.76 14.19 0.27
CA HIS A 65 29.49 14.90 0.31
C HIS A 65 28.31 14.00 0.74
N ILE A 66 28.24 12.76 0.26
CA ILE A 66 27.19 11.79 0.66
C ILE A 66 27.24 11.53 2.17
N PHE A 67 28.44 11.35 2.74
CA PHE A 67 28.59 11.10 4.18
C PHE A 67 28.21 12.33 5.02
N GLU A 68 28.65 13.52 4.63
CA GLU A 68 28.31 14.78 5.30
C GLU A 68 26.80 15.03 5.30
N ARG A 69 26.17 15.00 4.12
CA ARG A 69 24.72 15.20 3.98
C ARG A 69 23.91 14.13 4.71
N TYR A 70 24.43 12.89 4.80
CA TYR A 70 23.75 11.85 5.57
C TYR A 70 23.74 12.16 7.07
N MET A 71 24.86 12.66 7.62
CA MET A 71 24.95 13.03 9.05
C MET A 71 23.96 14.14 9.39
N GLU A 72 23.73 15.08 8.47
CA GLU A 72 22.75 16.16 8.63
C GLU A 72 21.30 15.67 8.49
N LEU A 73 20.95 15.03 7.36
CA LEU A 73 19.56 14.66 7.04
C LEU A 73 19.04 13.48 7.87
N ARG A 74 19.93 12.56 8.25
CA ARG A 74 19.60 11.28 8.91
C ARG A 74 18.57 10.44 8.13
N SER A 75 18.47 10.63 6.81
CA SER A 75 17.44 10.04 5.96
C SER A 75 18.01 9.64 4.59
N MET A 76 18.22 8.33 4.37
CA MET A 76 18.79 7.82 3.11
C MET A 76 17.89 8.02 1.89
N ALA A 77 16.57 8.07 2.08
CA ALA A 77 15.62 8.27 0.98
C ALA A 77 15.54 9.73 0.53
N GLU A 78 15.74 10.66 1.47
CA GLU A 78 15.83 12.09 1.20
C GLU A 78 17.16 12.44 0.56
N LEU A 79 18.25 11.92 1.10
CA LEU A 79 19.57 12.03 0.50
C LEU A 79 19.58 11.52 -0.95
N ALA A 80 18.95 10.37 -1.23
CA ALA A 80 18.84 9.87 -2.59
C ALA A 80 18.09 10.84 -3.53
N ARG A 81 17.03 11.51 -3.05
CA ARG A 81 16.29 12.51 -3.83
C ARG A 81 17.14 13.76 -4.08
N GLU A 82 17.83 14.24 -3.05
CA GLU A 82 18.71 15.42 -3.14
C GLU A 82 19.84 15.20 -4.15
N LEU A 83 20.53 14.05 -4.06
CA LEU A 83 21.59 13.68 -4.99
C LEU A 83 21.07 13.62 -6.44
N ASN A 84 19.88 13.05 -6.65
CA ASN A 84 19.28 12.97 -7.98
C ASN A 84 18.92 14.35 -8.54
N SER A 85 18.42 15.27 -7.70
CA SER A 85 18.11 16.65 -8.11
C SER A 85 19.35 17.47 -8.42
N GLN A 86 20.47 17.20 -7.76
CA GLN A 86 21.77 17.82 -8.05
C GLN A 86 22.48 17.20 -9.25
N GLY A 87 21.88 16.17 -9.88
CA GLY A 87 22.42 15.55 -11.10
C GLY A 87 23.42 14.41 -10.87
N TYR A 88 23.71 14.02 -9.62
CA TYR A 88 24.63 12.91 -9.35
C TYR A 88 24.07 11.58 -9.87
N ARG A 89 24.97 10.73 -10.39
CA ARG A 89 24.63 9.39 -10.92
C ARG A 89 25.56 8.31 -10.36
N THR A 90 25.09 7.07 -10.39
CA THR A 90 25.85 5.92 -9.90
C THR A 90 26.97 5.52 -10.85
N LYS A 91 28.16 5.15 -10.33
CA LYS A 91 29.33 4.79 -11.16
C LYS A 91 29.09 3.65 -12.14
N ALA A 92 28.48 2.56 -11.68
CA ALA A 92 28.46 1.31 -12.45
C ALA A 92 27.50 1.31 -13.66
N ARG A 93 26.39 2.04 -13.58
CA ARG A 93 25.33 2.02 -14.62
C ARG A 93 24.85 3.41 -15.02
N PHE A 94 25.43 4.47 -14.46
CA PHE A 94 24.95 5.85 -14.61
C PHE A 94 23.45 6.02 -14.27
N ASP A 95 22.92 5.14 -13.41
CA ASP A 95 21.53 5.14 -12.97
C ASP A 95 21.32 6.14 -11.81
N ILE A 96 20.05 6.45 -11.52
CA ILE A 96 19.63 7.28 -10.39
C ILE A 96 20.00 6.63 -9.04
N PHE A 97 20.28 7.47 -8.04
CA PHE A 97 20.46 7.02 -6.67
C PHE A 97 19.12 6.55 -6.08
N LYS A 98 19.10 5.29 -5.65
CA LYS A 98 18.00 4.70 -4.87
C LYS A 98 18.41 4.63 -3.40
N LYS A 99 17.44 4.57 -2.48
CA LYS A 99 17.68 4.38 -1.04
C LYS A 99 18.64 3.22 -0.75
N ALA A 100 18.48 2.09 -1.45
CA ALA A 100 19.32 0.91 -1.28
C ALA A 100 20.78 1.17 -1.69
N THR A 101 21.00 1.93 -2.76
CA THR A 101 22.34 2.31 -3.24
C THR A 101 23.05 3.21 -2.24
N VAL A 102 22.35 4.23 -1.74
CA VAL A 102 22.87 5.15 -0.70
C VAL A 102 23.22 4.36 0.57
N ARG A 103 22.34 3.46 1.01
CA ARG A 103 22.63 2.56 2.14
C ARG A 103 23.91 1.78 1.90
N ARG A 104 24.03 1.13 0.74
CA ARG A 104 25.20 0.32 0.39
C ARG A 104 26.49 1.14 0.47
N ILE A 105 26.48 2.38 0.00
CA ILE A 105 27.64 3.28 0.07
C ILE A 105 28.01 3.56 1.53
N ILE A 106 27.07 4.03 2.33
CA ILE A 106 27.34 4.44 3.73
C ILE A 106 27.79 3.24 4.58
N THR A 107 27.23 2.05 4.37
CA THR A 107 27.58 0.84 5.15
C THR A 107 28.83 0.11 4.65
N ASN A 108 29.43 0.51 3.53
CA ASN A 108 30.55 -0.23 2.95
C ASN A 108 31.87 0.14 3.65
N PRO A 109 32.59 -0.83 4.26
CA PRO A 109 33.86 -0.58 4.93
C PRO A 109 35.02 -0.23 3.97
N ILE A 110 34.83 -0.38 2.65
CA ILE A 110 35.85 0.02 1.67
C ILE A 110 36.24 1.50 1.84
N TYR A 111 35.28 2.37 2.16
CA TYR A 111 35.55 3.80 2.31
C TYR A 111 36.45 4.16 3.50
N VAL A 112 36.68 3.22 4.42
CA VAL A 112 37.61 3.35 5.56
C VAL A 112 38.86 2.47 5.39
N GLY A 113 39.20 2.07 4.16
CA GLY A 113 40.39 1.26 3.90
C GLY A 113 40.25 -0.23 4.19
N LYS A 114 39.03 -0.76 4.43
CA LYS A 114 38.81 -2.17 4.82
C LYS A 114 38.08 -2.96 3.74
N ILE A 115 38.53 -4.18 3.47
CA ILE A 115 37.89 -5.10 2.51
C ILE A 115 37.09 -6.16 3.27
N ARG A 116 35.80 -6.31 2.91
CA ARG A 116 34.93 -7.34 3.50
C ARG A 116 34.96 -8.64 2.70
N HIS A 117 35.13 -9.76 3.40
CA HIS A 117 34.92 -11.09 2.86
C HIS A 117 34.09 -11.93 3.83
N TYR A 118 32.87 -12.29 3.42
CA TYR A 118 31.86 -12.90 4.29
C TYR A 118 31.62 -12.06 5.56
N GLU A 119 31.99 -12.61 6.72
CA GLU A 119 31.83 -11.97 8.04
C GLU A 119 33.11 -11.27 8.51
N LYS A 120 34.26 -11.57 7.87
CA LYS A 120 35.56 -10.99 8.23
C LYS A 120 35.83 -9.70 7.47
N GLN A 121 36.59 -8.82 8.10
CA GLN A 121 37.11 -7.59 7.51
C GLN A 121 38.63 -7.63 7.57
N TYR A 122 39.27 -7.30 6.46
CA TYR A 122 40.72 -7.25 6.31
C TYR A 122 41.15 -5.83 5.97
N GLU A 123 42.39 -5.48 6.29
CA GLU A 123 42.99 -4.24 5.83
C GLU A 123 43.19 -4.29 4.30
N GLY A 124 42.64 -3.29 3.62
CA GLY A 124 42.86 -3.09 2.20
C GLY A 124 44.15 -2.33 1.97
N LYS A 125 44.80 -2.57 0.82
CA LYS A 125 45.96 -1.77 0.40
C LYS A 125 45.61 -0.36 -0.08
N HIS A 126 44.32 -0.07 -0.23
CA HIS A 126 43.84 1.18 -0.78
C HIS A 126 43.66 2.25 0.29
N GLU A 127 43.86 3.50 -0.10
CA GLU A 127 43.69 4.65 0.79
C GLU A 127 42.21 4.90 1.12
N ALA A 128 41.94 5.28 2.36
CA ALA A 128 40.59 5.56 2.84
C ALA A 128 40.09 6.94 2.35
N ILE A 129 38.88 7.00 1.78
CA ILE A 129 38.24 8.28 1.40
C ILE A 129 37.64 8.98 2.63
N ILE A 130 37.19 8.21 3.62
CA ILE A 130 36.49 8.68 4.82
C ILE A 130 37.26 8.24 6.07
N GLU A 131 37.41 9.16 7.02
CA GLU A 131 37.98 8.87 8.35
C GLU A 131 37.16 7.80 9.08
N GLU A 132 37.84 6.89 9.78
CA GLU A 132 37.18 5.79 10.49
C GLU A 132 36.19 6.30 11.55
N GLU A 133 36.49 7.41 12.22
CA GLU A 133 35.59 8.02 13.21
C GLU A 133 34.29 8.52 12.59
N LYS A 134 34.36 9.20 11.44
CA LYS A 134 33.18 9.67 10.70
C LYS A 134 32.32 8.49 10.26
N TRP A 135 32.94 7.43 9.80
CA TRP A 135 32.21 6.22 9.39
C TRP A 135 31.54 5.52 10.58
N LYS A 136 32.23 5.38 11.72
CA LYS A 136 31.66 4.82 12.96
C LYS A 136 30.45 5.61 13.44
N LYS A 137 30.54 6.95 13.45
CA LYS A 137 29.40 7.84 13.75
C LYS A 137 28.23 7.61 12.81
N ALA A 138 28.48 7.47 11.50
CA ALA A 138 27.42 7.17 10.53
C ALA A 138 26.77 5.79 10.79
N GLN A 139 27.54 4.75 11.13
CA GLN A 139 26.97 3.44 11.48
C GLN A 139 26.14 3.48 12.77
N GLU A 140 26.59 4.25 13.76
CA GLU A 140 25.86 4.44 15.00
C GLU A 140 24.52 5.15 14.77
N LEU A 141 24.51 6.21 13.94
CA LEU A 141 23.27 6.87 13.52
C LEU A 141 22.29 5.92 12.81
N ILE A 142 22.79 4.98 12.00
CA ILE A 142 21.96 3.95 11.36
C ILE A 142 21.37 3.00 12.42
N ARG A 143 22.18 2.55 13.38
CA ARG A 143 21.78 1.59 14.41
C ARG A 143 20.76 2.18 15.38
N ASN A 144 21.01 3.42 15.81
CA ASN A 144 20.18 4.16 16.76
C ASN A 144 19.01 4.87 16.07
N GLN A 145 18.85 4.70 14.75
CA GLN A 145 17.73 5.31 14.03
C GLN A 145 16.43 4.72 14.58
N PRO A 146 15.58 5.52 15.27
CA PRO A 146 14.35 5.00 15.83
C PRO A 146 13.51 4.46 14.67
N TYR A 147 12.97 3.26 14.85
CA TYR A 147 12.00 2.72 13.91
C TYR A 147 10.87 3.73 13.78
N ARG A 148 10.87 4.48 12.67
CA ARG A 148 9.77 5.40 12.37
C ARG A 148 8.55 4.55 12.10
N LYS A 149 7.73 4.37 13.15
CA LYS A 149 6.33 3.98 13.02
C LYS A 149 5.75 4.87 11.93
N ALA A 150 5.22 4.27 10.87
CA ALA A 150 4.58 5.01 9.78
C ALA A 150 3.61 6.03 10.41
N LYS A 151 3.78 7.31 10.05
CA LYS A 151 3.09 8.45 10.64
C LYS A 151 1.63 8.49 10.19
N TYR A 152 0.82 7.49 10.54
CA TYR A 152 -0.61 7.52 10.33
C TYR A 152 -1.35 6.72 11.40
N GLU A 153 -2.22 7.43 12.09
CA GLU A 153 -3.31 6.92 12.91
C GLU A 153 -4.31 6.06 12.09
N GLU A 154 -4.23 6.04 10.76
CA GLU A 154 -5.27 5.61 9.81
C GLU A 154 -5.36 4.12 9.44
N ALA A 155 -4.62 3.23 10.10
CA ALA A 155 -4.68 1.79 9.81
C ALA A 155 -5.08 0.99 11.04
N LEU A 156 -6.38 0.80 11.25
CA LEU A 156 -6.94 0.08 12.40
C LEU A 156 -6.40 -1.35 12.46
N LEU A 157 -6.42 -2.05 11.33
CA LEU A 157 -6.15 -3.48 11.21
C LEU A 157 -4.70 -3.81 10.85
N LYS A 158 -3.80 -2.82 10.87
CA LYS A 158 -2.41 -3.02 10.45
C LYS A 158 -1.70 -4.04 11.35
N GLY A 159 -1.17 -5.10 10.73
CA GLY A 159 -0.48 -6.18 11.44
C GLY A 159 -1.41 -7.32 11.89
N ILE A 160 -2.73 -7.11 11.84
CA ILE A 160 -3.76 -8.10 12.19
C ILE A 160 -4.40 -8.69 10.92
N ILE A 161 -4.56 -7.87 9.87
CA ILE A 161 -5.16 -8.29 8.60
C ILE A 161 -4.20 -9.09 7.71
N LYS A 162 -4.65 -10.26 7.26
CA LYS A 162 -3.93 -11.19 6.40
C LYS A 162 -4.78 -11.64 5.22
N CYS A 163 -4.12 -11.99 4.11
CA CYS A 163 -4.77 -12.62 2.96
C CYS A 163 -4.88 -14.13 3.21
N LYS A 164 -6.07 -14.73 3.08
CA LYS A 164 -6.26 -16.18 3.30
C LYS A 164 -5.42 -17.03 2.34
N SER A 165 -5.34 -16.66 1.06
CA SER A 165 -4.71 -17.50 0.02
C SER A 165 -3.19 -17.60 0.14
N CYS A 166 -2.50 -16.60 0.69
CA CYS A 166 -1.03 -16.61 0.79
C CYS A 166 -0.51 -16.36 2.21
N ASN A 167 -1.41 -16.21 3.18
CA ASN A 167 -1.13 -15.89 4.58
C ASN A 167 -0.26 -14.63 4.81
N ALA A 168 -0.07 -13.82 3.77
CA ALA A 168 0.74 -12.62 3.85
C ALA A 168 -0.06 -11.48 4.50
N ASN A 169 0.63 -10.67 5.30
CA ASN A 169 0.06 -9.45 5.85
C ASN A 169 -0.40 -8.51 4.72
N MET A 170 -1.50 -7.81 4.96
CA MET A 170 -1.96 -6.75 4.05
C MET A 170 -1.54 -5.37 4.58
N THR A 171 -1.10 -4.50 3.68
CA THR A 171 -0.62 -3.16 4.01
C THR A 171 -1.64 -2.13 3.53
N LEU A 172 -1.88 -1.10 4.35
CA LEU A 172 -2.72 0.03 3.97
C LEU A 172 -2.02 0.86 2.89
N THR A 173 -2.72 1.08 1.78
CA THR A 173 -2.32 1.93 0.65
C THR A 173 -3.46 2.89 0.33
N TYR A 174 -3.18 3.92 -0.47
CA TYR A 174 -4.19 4.86 -0.92
C TYR A 174 -4.11 5.10 -2.42
N ALA A 175 -5.26 5.25 -3.06
CA ALA A 175 -5.36 5.79 -4.41
C ALA A 175 -5.91 7.22 -4.34
N LYS A 176 -5.30 8.14 -5.09
CA LYS A 176 -5.80 9.51 -5.23
C LYS A 176 -6.57 9.62 -6.54
N LYS A 177 -7.82 10.10 -6.49
CA LYS A 177 -8.58 10.50 -7.67
C LYS A 177 -9.14 11.89 -7.41
N GLU A 178 -8.81 12.84 -8.29
CA GLU A 178 -9.11 14.26 -8.11
C GLU A 178 -8.63 14.76 -6.73
N ASN A 179 -9.56 15.18 -5.86
CA ASN A 179 -9.30 15.66 -4.50
C ASN A 179 -9.70 14.65 -3.39
N LYS A 180 -10.00 13.39 -3.76
CA LYS A 180 -10.39 12.33 -2.81
C LYS A 180 -9.33 11.25 -2.70
N ARG A 181 -9.06 10.82 -1.47
CA ARG A 181 -8.18 9.68 -1.15
C ARG A 181 -9.03 8.47 -0.80
N TYR A 182 -8.79 7.37 -1.50
CA TYR A 182 -9.45 6.09 -1.27
C TYR A 182 -8.45 5.14 -0.60
N ARG A 183 -8.77 4.62 0.59
CA ARG A 183 -7.90 3.74 1.37
C ARG A 183 -8.19 2.27 1.07
N TYR A 184 -7.14 1.48 0.87
CA TYR A 184 -7.23 0.04 0.57
C TYR A 184 -6.21 -0.76 1.38
N TYR A 185 -6.58 -1.95 1.84
CA TYR A 185 -5.61 -2.96 2.28
C TYR A 185 -5.21 -3.81 1.08
N VAL A 186 -3.90 -3.92 0.84
CA VAL A 186 -3.32 -4.65 -0.30
C VAL A 186 -2.39 -5.74 0.21
N CYS A 187 -2.53 -6.94 -0.35
CA CYS A 187 -1.66 -8.08 -0.04
C CYS A 187 -0.19 -7.78 -0.37
N ASN A 188 0.71 -7.99 0.60
CA ASN A 188 2.14 -7.70 0.42
C ASN A 188 2.81 -8.55 -0.68
N ASN A 189 2.42 -9.81 -0.84
CA ASN A 189 2.98 -10.67 -1.90
C ASN A 189 2.56 -10.19 -3.29
N HIS A 190 1.31 -9.72 -3.44
CA HIS A 190 0.85 -9.07 -4.66
C HIS A 190 1.63 -7.78 -4.95
N LEU A 191 1.79 -6.92 -3.94
CA LEU A 191 2.48 -5.63 -4.09
C LEU A 191 3.98 -5.79 -4.43
N ARG A 192 4.61 -6.88 -3.97
CA ARG A 192 6.02 -7.19 -4.24
C ARG A 192 6.22 -8.03 -5.51
N GLY A 193 5.17 -8.32 -6.27
CA GLY A 193 5.26 -9.11 -7.50
C GLY A 193 5.60 -10.59 -7.29
N LYS A 194 5.40 -11.13 -6.07
CA LYS A 194 5.69 -12.53 -5.72
C LYS A 194 4.57 -13.52 -6.08
N GLY A 195 3.55 -13.05 -6.80
CA GLY A 195 2.35 -13.83 -7.11
C GLY A 195 1.41 -13.95 -5.90
N CYS A 196 0.12 -13.71 -6.11
CA CYS A 196 -0.93 -14.01 -5.16
C CYS A 196 -2.18 -14.35 -5.97
N GLU A 197 -2.70 -15.55 -5.77
CA GLU A 197 -3.83 -16.10 -6.53
C GLU A 197 -5.19 -15.63 -5.97
N SER A 198 -5.20 -14.94 -4.83
CA SER A 198 -6.42 -14.44 -4.21
C SER A 198 -7.21 -13.52 -5.15
N GLY A 199 -8.52 -13.75 -5.20
CA GLY A 199 -9.47 -12.86 -5.83
C GLY A 199 -9.42 -11.46 -5.20
N ASN A 200 -9.34 -11.40 -3.88
CA ASN A 200 -9.44 -10.17 -3.08
C ASN A 200 -8.09 -9.69 -2.53
N ARG A 201 -7.08 -9.66 -3.40
CA ARG A 201 -5.75 -9.13 -3.08
C ARG A 201 -5.72 -7.65 -2.69
N ASN A 202 -6.78 -6.90 -3.02
CA ASN A 202 -7.01 -5.51 -2.63
C ASN A 202 -8.42 -5.38 -2.04
N VAL A 203 -8.58 -4.83 -0.84
CA VAL A 203 -9.91 -4.60 -0.21
C VAL A 203 -10.04 -3.16 0.26
N ILE A 204 -11.25 -2.60 0.24
CA ILE A 204 -11.52 -1.22 0.69
C ILE A 204 -11.36 -1.16 2.21
N ALA A 205 -10.46 -0.30 2.70
CA ALA A 205 -10.12 -0.28 4.12
C ALA A 205 -11.32 0.11 4.99
N GLY A 206 -12.09 1.13 4.59
CA GLY A 206 -13.21 1.62 5.38
C GLY A 206 -14.33 0.59 5.61
N GLU A 207 -14.57 -0.32 4.65
CA GLU A 207 -15.63 -1.32 4.78
C GLU A 207 -15.21 -2.48 5.68
N VAL A 208 -13.97 -2.96 5.51
CA VAL A 208 -13.41 -3.99 6.40
C VAL A 208 -13.29 -3.44 7.81
N GLU A 209 -12.80 -2.21 7.99
CA GLU A 209 -12.72 -1.55 9.30
C GLU A 209 -14.11 -1.42 9.94
N LYS A 210 -15.15 -1.07 9.17
CA LYS A 210 -16.52 -0.93 9.69
C LYS A 210 -17.08 -2.24 10.22
N GLU A 211 -16.97 -3.34 9.48
CA GLU A 211 -17.50 -4.63 9.93
C GLU A 211 -16.70 -5.19 11.13
N VAL A 212 -15.39 -4.97 11.14
CA VAL A 212 -14.54 -5.34 12.28
C VAL A 212 -14.89 -4.52 13.53
N MET A 213 -15.15 -3.21 13.38
CA MET A 213 -15.59 -2.33 14.48
C MET A 213 -16.95 -2.77 15.04
N LYS A 214 -17.93 -3.07 14.19
CA LYS A 214 -19.23 -3.61 14.64
C LYS A 214 -19.07 -4.89 15.44
N ARG A 215 -18.18 -5.80 14.99
CA ARG A 215 -17.92 -7.04 15.73
C ARG A 215 -17.26 -6.76 17.07
N ALA A 216 -16.27 -5.86 17.10
CA ALA A 216 -15.63 -5.42 18.34
C ALA A 216 -16.64 -4.81 19.31
N GLU A 217 -17.59 -4.00 18.82
CA GLU A 217 -18.67 -3.42 19.62
C GLU A 217 -19.58 -4.49 20.24
N HIS A 218 -20.00 -5.49 19.46
CA HIS A 218 -20.82 -6.60 19.99
C HIS A 218 -20.07 -7.42 21.05
N LEU A 219 -18.77 -7.66 20.83
CA LEU A 219 -17.93 -8.34 21.81
C LEU A 219 -17.73 -7.49 23.07
N TYR A 220 -17.55 -6.18 22.91
CA TYR A 220 -17.38 -5.25 24.01
C TYR A 220 -18.63 -5.13 24.88
N LYS A 221 -19.82 -5.03 24.26
CA LYS A 221 -21.11 -4.99 24.96
C LYS A 221 -21.40 -6.26 25.77
N ASN A 222 -20.88 -7.41 25.34
CA ASN A 222 -21.04 -8.68 26.04
C ASN A 222 -19.94 -8.95 27.09
N TRP A 223 -18.86 -8.15 27.11
CA TRP A 223 -17.74 -8.34 28.02
C TRP A 223 -18.06 -7.65 29.36
N GLN A 224 -18.79 -8.40 30.20
CA GLN A 224 -19.10 -8.16 31.62
C GLN A 224 -18.98 -6.69 32.07
N GLU A 225 -20.13 -6.00 32.12
CA GLU A 225 -20.35 -4.78 32.92
C GLU A 225 -19.26 -3.70 32.78
N LYS A 226 -19.23 -2.96 31.67
CA LYS A 226 -18.44 -1.72 31.56
C LYS A 226 -19.30 -0.46 31.54
N ALA A 227 -18.88 0.49 32.37
CA ALA A 227 -19.57 1.70 32.79
C ALA A 227 -19.54 2.89 31.80
N GLU A 228 -19.04 2.72 30.56
CA GLU A 228 -19.03 3.74 29.52
C GLU A 228 -19.61 3.16 28.22
N GLU A 229 -20.51 3.89 27.55
CA GLU A 229 -21.08 3.45 26.29
C GLU A 229 -20.03 3.48 25.16
N TRP A 230 -20.05 2.52 24.24
CA TRP A 230 -19.12 2.45 23.11
C TRP A 230 -19.06 3.75 22.29
N GLU A 231 -20.17 4.49 22.26
CA GLU A 231 -20.35 5.76 21.56
C GLU A 231 -19.68 6.95 22.28
N GLU A 232 -19.42 6.84 23.58
CA GLU A 232 -18.75 7.86 24.40
C GLU A 232 -17.22 7.72 24.38
N LEU A 233 -16.71 6.55 23.96
CA LEU A 233 -15.28 6.30 23.85
C LEU A 233 -14.64 7.10 22.72
N SER A 234 -13.52 7.75 23.01
CA SER A 234 -12.70 8.39 21.97
C SER A 234 -12.18 7.35 20.96
N PHE A 235 -12.02 7.78 19.70
CA PHE A 235 -11.54 6.91 18.61
C PHE A 235 -10.20 6.21 18.92
N GLY A 236 -9.34 6.85 19.72
CA GLY A 236 -8.10 6.27 20.21
C GLY A 236 -8.32 5.06 21.14
N LYS A 237 -9.23 5.19 22.11
CA LYS A 237 -9.61 4.09 23.02
C LYS A 237 -10.31 2.95 22.28
N GLN A 238 -11.24 3.26 21.37
CA GLN A 238 -11.92 2.25 20.55
C GLN A 238 -10.93 1.37 19.76
N LYS A 239 -9.86 1.99 19.23
CA LYS A 239 -8.80 1.27 18.51
C LYS A 239 -7.98 0.31 19.38
N GLU A 240 -7.72 0.68 20.63
CA GLU A 240 -7.03 -0.20 21.58
C GLU A 240 -7.92 -1.38 21.95
N VAL A 241 -9.21 -1.14 22.19
CA VAL A 241 -10.19 -2.19 22.45
C VAL A 241 -10.26 -3.18 21.28
N VAL A 242 -10.32 -2.69 20.04
CA VAL A 242 -10.33 -3.55 18.84
C VAL A 242 -9.07 -4.41 18.76
N LYS A 243 -7.89 -3.86 19.05
CA LYS A 243 -6.63 -4.61 19.03
C LYS A 243 -6.57 -5.69 20.11
N ASN A 244 -7.20 -5.46 21.25
CA ASN A 244 -7.21 -6.41 22.36
C ASN A 244 -8.24 -7.51 22.13
N LEU A 245 -9.43 -7.18 21.60
CA LEU A 245 -10.50 -8.15 21.37
C LEU A 245 -10.32 -8.98 20.10
N ILE A 246 -9.62 -8.44 19.09
CA ILE A 246 -9.51 -9.08 17.78
C ILE A 246 -8.07 -9.51 17.53
N SER A 247 -7.87 -10.83 17.54
CA SER A 247 -6.56 -11.47 17.36
C SER A 247 -6.16 -11.62 15.90
N GLY A 248 -7.12 -11.65 14.97
CA GLY A 248 -6.85 -11.85 13.54
C GLY A 248 -7.98 -11.40 12.64
N VAL A 249 -7.63 -10.95 11.42
CA VAL A 249 -8.60 -10.74 10.34
C VAL A 249 -8.08 -11.40 9.07
N MET A 250 -8.80 -12.37 8.52
CA MET A 250 -8.43 -13.06 7.28
C MET A 250 -9.39 -12.66 6.14
N VAL A 251 -8.83 -12.11 5.07
CA VAL A 251 -9.59 -11.78 3.86
C VAL A 251 -9.70 -13.03 2.97
N ARG A 252 -10.94 -13.44 2.66
CA ARG A 252 -11.30 -14.53 1.75
C ARG A 252 -11.87 -13.97 0.44
N ASP A 253 -12.20 -14.86 -0.50
CA ASP A 253 -12.76 -14.48 -1.79
C ASP A 253 -14.24 -14.04 -1.70
N ASP A 254 -14.94 -14.46 -0.66
CA ASP A 254 -16.37 -14.28 -0.39
C ASP A 254 -16.68 -13.47 0.89
N GLY A 255 -15.64 -12.97 1.58
CA GLY A 255 -15.84 -12.26 2.84
C GLY A 255 -14.57 -12.06 3.66
N ILE A 256 -14.76 -11.76 4.94
CA ILE A 256 -13.70 -11.66 5.94
C ILE A 256 -13.99 -12.61 7.10
N VAL A 257 -12.96 -13.25 7.63
CA VAL A 257 -13.03 -13.99 8.89
C VAL A 257 -12.39 -13.13 9.97
N VAL A 258 -13.11 -12.88 11.05
CA VAL A 258 -12.62 -12.15 12.21
C VAL A 258 -12.41 -13.15 13.34
N SER A 259 -11.17 -13.25 13.82
CA SER A 259 -10.77 -14.13 14.91
C SER A 259 -10.69 -13.32 16.20
N SER A 260 -11.31 -13.84 17.26
CA SER A 260 -11.33 -13.27 18.62
C SER A 260 -11.16 -14.40 19.64
N GLU A 261 -10.98 -14.07 20.92
CA GLU A 261 -10.94 -15.08 22.00
C GLU A 261 -12.22 -15.92 22.09
N SER A 262 -13.36 -15.32 21.72
CA SER A 262 -14.68 -15.99 21.67
C SER A 262 -14.88 -16.91 20.45
N GLY A 263 -13.89 -17.01 19.56
CA GLY A 263 -13.95 -17.82 18.33
C GLY A 263 -13.82 -17.01 17.04
N GLU A 264 -13.88 -17.72 15.91
CA GLU A 264 -13.83 -17.14 14.57
C GLU A 264 -15.24 -16.93 14.01
N MET A 265 -15.49 -15.75 13.43
CA MET A 265 -16.75 -15.43 12.76
C MET A 265 -16.49 -15.05 11.31
N PHE A 266 -17.21 -15.71 10.39
CA PHE A 266 -17.20 -15.34 8.98
C PHE A 266 -18.26 -14.28 8.70
N ILE A 267 -17.83 -13.19 8.07
CA ILE A 267 -18.69 -12.08 7.63
C ILE A 267 -18.68 -12.09 6.10
N PRO A 268 -19.79 -12.49 5.45
CA PRO A 268 -19.85 -12.50 3.99
C PRO A 268 -19.77 -11.07 3.45
N MET A 269 -18.91 -10.86 2.46
CA MET A 269 -18.80 -9.59 1.72
C MET A 269 -18.82 -9.88 0.23
N ASN A 270 -19.75 -9.24 -0.48
CA ASN A 270 -19.79 -9.34 -1.94
C ASN A 270 -18.70 -8.45 -2.54
N LEU A 271 -17.52 -9.03 -2.80
CA LEU A 271 -16.36 -8.33 -3.33
C LEU A 271 -16.34 -8.48 -4.86
N LYS A 272 -17.13 -7.69 -5.62
CA LYS A 272 -17.12 -7.77 -7.10
C LYS A 272 -15.94 -6.99 -7.71
N LYS A 273 -15.14 -7.69 -8.53
CA LYS A 273 -14.11 -7.07 -9.38
C LYS A 273 -14.76 -6.27 -10.52
N LYS A 274 -14.37 -5.00 -10.67
CA LYS A 274 -14.60 -4.23 -11.90
C LYS A 274 -13.23 -3.87 -12.51
N GLY A 275 -12.69 -4.76 -13.35
CA GLY A 275 -11.32 -4.66 -13.88
C GLY A 275 -10.25 -4.93 -12.80
N ASN A 276 -9.16 -4.15 -12.78
CA ASN A 276 -8.11 -4.23 -11.75
C ASN A 276 -8.50 -3.62 -10.38
N LYS A 277 -9.78 -3.22 -10.21
CA LYS A 277 -10.32 -2.66 -8.97
C LYS A 277 -11.25 -3.67 -8.31
N CYS A 278 -10.94 -4.03 -7.07
CA CYS A 278 -11.89 -4.68 -6.17
C CYS A 278 -12.75 -3.57 -5.55
N THR A 279 -14.04 -3.63 -5.84
CA THR A 279 -15.04 -2.78 -5.22
C THR A 279 -15.92 -3.73 -4.45
N VAL A 280 -16.25 -3.43 -3.20
CA VAL A 280 -17.34 -4.15 -2.56
C VAL A 280 -18.59 -3.77 -3.34
N VAL A 281 -19.27 -4.77 -3.90
CA VAL A 281 -20.63 -4.60 -4.41
C VAL A 281 -21.50 -5.15 -3.33
N GLU A 282 -22.22 -4.27 -2.65
CA GLU A 282 -23.14 -4.63 -1.57
C GLU A 282 -24.11 -5.75 -2.02
N PRO A 283 -24.51 -6.66 -1.10
CA PRO A 283 -25.43 -7.74 -1.42
C PRO A 283 -26.67 -7.23 -2.14
N GLU A 284 -27.05 -7.94 -3.20
CA GLU A 284 -28.24 -7.66 -4.00
C GLU A 284 -29.43 -7.55 -3.05
N GLY A 285 -29.95 -6.33 -2.89
CA GLY A 285 -31.10 -6.10 -2.02
C GLY A 285 -31.27 -4.74 -1.37
N LYS A 286 -30.32 -3.79 -1.37
CA LYS A 286 -30.61 -2.43 -0.85
C LYS A 286 -29.95 -1.28 -1.62
N THR A 287 -30.81 -0.41 -2.13
CA THR A 287 -30.61 0.95 -2.66
C THR A 287 -29.49 1.13 -3.69
N ASN A 288 -29.85 1.36 -4.95
CA ASN A 288 -28.93 1.96 -5.91
C ASN A 288 -28.49 3.34 -5.38
N ASN A 289 -27.28 3.41 -4.80
CA ASN A 289 -26.77 4.56 -4.06
C ASN A 289 -26.80 5.86 -4.90
N ALA A 290 -26.72 5.74 -6.22
CA ALA A 290 -26.89 6.86 -7.14
C ALA A 290 -28.35 7.37 -7.24
N LEU A 291 -29.34 6.48 -7.26
CA LEU A 291 -30.77 6.84 -7.24
C LEU A 291 -31.15 7.47 -5.90
N LEU A 292 -30.75 6.84 -4.78
CA LEU A 292 -31.02 7.36 -3.44
C LEU A 292 -30.45 8.77 -3.27
N LYS A 293 -29.16 8.97 -3.60
CA LYS A 293 -28.52 10.29 -3.53
C LYS A 293 -29.20 11.32 -4.44
N ALA A 294 -29.74 10.91 -5.57
CA ALA A 294 -30.44 11.82 -6.47
C ALA A 294 -31.79 12.24 -5.90
N VAL A 295 -32.60 11.32 -5.36
CA VAL A 295 -33.88 11.63 -4.71
C VAL A 295 -33.68 12.52 -3.49
N VAL A 296 -32.70 12.20 -2.63
CA VAL A 296 -32.37 13.02 -1.45
C VAL A 296 -31.92 14.43 -1.87
N ARG A 297 -31.07 14.56 -2.89
CA ARG A 297 -30.65 15.87 -3.41
C ARG A 297 -31.81 16.65 -4.01
N ALA A 298 -32.73 15.99 -4.70
CA ALA A 298 -33.91 16.64 -5.27
C ALA A 298 -34.76 17.31 -4.18
N HIS A 299 -35.02 16.60 -3.09
CA HIS A 299 -35.77 17.12 -1.94
C HIS A 299 -34.99 18.22 -1.22
N LEU A 300 -33.69 18.01 -0.97
CA LEU A 300 -32.86 18.99 -0.27
C LEU A 300 -32.70 20.29 -1.05
N TRP A 301 -32.49 20.22 -2.37
CA TRP A 301 -32.38 21.42 -3.22
C TRP A 301 -33.72 22.13 -3.39
N LYS A 302 -34.82 21.39 -3.49
CA LYS A 302 -36.17 21.98 -3.48
C LYS A 302 -36.39 22.78 -2.19
N ARG A 303 -36.11 22.16 -1.04
CA ARG A 303 -36.25 22.81 0.26
C ARG A 303 -35.37 24.06 0.39
N GLN A 304 -34.12 24.01 -0.07
CA GLN A 304 -33.20 25.16 -0.03
C GLN A 304 -33.63 26.31 -0.95
N LEU A 305 -34.29 26.02 -2.06
CA LEU A 305 -34.87 27.05 -2.94
C LEU A 305 -36.13 27.65 -2.31
N GLU A 306 -36.97 26.83 -1.67
CA GLU A 306 -38.19 27.29 -0.97
C GLU A 306 -37.86 28.10 0.29
N GLU A 307 -36.83 27.72 1.04
CA GLU A 307 -36.30 28.44 2.21
C GLU A 307 -35.56 29.74 1.82
N GLY A 308 -35.42 30.05 0.53
CA GLY A 308 -34.73 31.25 0.05
C GLY A 308 -33.21 31.24 0.27
N LYS A 309 -32.61 30.08 0.59
CA LYS A 309 -31.15 29.94 0.76
C LYS A 309 -30.38 30.19 -0.55
N TYR A 310 -31.03 29.96 -1.68
CA TYR A 310 -30.54 30.34 -3.00
C TYR A 310 -31.71 30.97 -3.77
N GLU A 311 -31.47 32.11 -4.42
CA GLU A 311 -32.49 32.86 -5.16
C GLU A 311 -32.86 32.17 -6.47
N SER A 312 -31.93 31.40 -7.05
CA SER A 312 -32.18 30.69 -8.30
C SER A 312 -31.36 29.42 -8.45
N VAL A 313 -31.81 28.56 -9.38
CA VAL A 313 -31.06 27.36 -9.80
C VAL A 313 -29.67 27.71 -10.36
N LYS A 314 -29.49 28.91 -10.92
CA LYS A 314 -28.18 29.39 -11.41
C LYS A 314 -27.21 29.65 -10.26
N GLU A 315 -27.69 30.24 -9.17
CA GLU A 315 -26.88 30.50 -7.98
C GLU A 315 -26.49 29.20 -7.28
N LEU A 316 -27.44 28.28 -7.12
CA LEU A 316 -27.20 26.93 -6.59
C LEU A 316 -26.15 26.17 -7.43
N SER A 317 -26.19 26.33 -8.75
CA SER A 317 -25.22 25.76 -9.69
C SER A 317 -23.81 26.29 -9.46
N ALA A 318 -23.66 27.60 -9.29
CA ALA A 318 -22.37 28.25 -9.06
C ALA A 318 -21.76 27.83 -7.72
N LYS A 319 -22.56 27.73 -6.66
CA LYS A 319 -22.09 27.36 -5.32
C LYS A 319 -21.68 25.89 -5.20
N ILE A 320 -22.43 24.98 -5.80
CA ILE A 320 -22.17 23.53 -5.70
C ILE A 320 -21.25 23.03 -6.83
N ASN A 321 -20.93 23.88 -7.81
CA ASN A 321 -20.12 23.55 -8.99
C ASN A 321 -20.68 22.34 -9.77
N ILE A 322 -22.01 22.33 -9.97
CA ILE A 322 -22.73 21.34 -10.78
C ILE A 322 -23.50 22.10 -11.85
N GLY A 323 -23.38 21.70 -13.12
CA GLY A 323 -24.07 22.36 -14.23
C GLY A 323 -25.60 22.46 -14.04
N THR A 324 -26.18 23.60 -14.42
CA THR A 324 -27.61 23.94 -14.28
C THR A 324 -28.55 22.85 -14.83
N ARG A 325 -28.26 22.32 -16.03
CA ARG A 325 -29.03 21.21 -16.64
C ARG A 325 -29.10 19.99 -15.74
N ARG A 326 -28.01 19.66 -15.04
CA ARG A 326 -27.95 18.50 -14.15
C ARG A 326 -28.75 18.71 -12.87
N ILE A 327 -28.76 19.94 -12.34
CA ILE A 327 -29.56 20.31 -11.18
C ILE A 327 -31.04 20.25 -11.53
N GLN A 328 -31.46 20.82 -12.67
CA GLN A 328 -32.84 20.75 -13.15
C GLN A 328 -33.31 19.31 -13.34
N GLN A 329 -32.48 18.43 -13.92
CA GLN A 329 -32.79 17.01 -14.05
C GLN A 329 -33.02 16.31 -12.70
N ILE A 330 -32.23 16.65 -11.68
CA ILE A 330 -32.38 16.05 -10.34
C ILE A 330 -33.60 16.64 -9.63
N LEU A 331 -33.87 17.94 -9.74
CA LEU A 331 -35.06 18.57 -9.15
C LEU A 331 -36.37 17.97 -9.68
N ARG A 332 -36.39 17.50 -10.93
CA ARG A 332 -37.55 16.79 -11.51
C ARG A 332 -37.89 15.49 -10.76
N LEU A 333 -36.95 14.87 -10.05
CA LEU A 333 -37.21 13.66 -9.28
C LEU A 333 -38.21 13.90 -8.13
N ASN A 334 -38.46 15.15 -7.73
CA ASN A 334 -39.52 15.47 -6.76
C ASN A 334 -40.91 15.07 -7.27
N TYR A 335 -41.13 15.05 -8.59
CA TYR A 335 -42.39 14.68 -9.24
C TYR A 335 -42.59 13.17 -9.40
N LEU A 336 -41.64 12.34 -8.93
CA LEU A 336 -41.83 10.90 -8.89
C LEU A 336 -43.02 10.53 -8.00
N ALA A 337 -43.71 9.46 -8.37
CA ALA A 337 -44.77 8.86 -7.57
C ALA A 337 -44.24 8.51 -6.16
N PRO A 338 -45.04 8.73 -5.08
CA PRO A 338 -44.64 8.45 -3.71
C PRO A 338 -44.10 7.03 -3.52
N LYS A 339 -44.77 6.03 -4.11
CA LYS A 339 -44.37 4.62 -4.08
C LYS A 339 -42.98 4.37 -4.66
N ILE A 340 -42.64 5.00 -5.78
CA ILE A 340 -41.31 4.87 -6.41
C ILE A 340 -40.23 5.51 -5.52
N LYS A 341 -40.52 6.66 -4.91
CA LYS A 341 -39.59 7.30 -3.96
C LYS A 341 -39.37 6.42 -2.74
N GLU A 342 -40.44 5.86 -2.19
CA GLU A 342 -40.41 4.97 -1.03
C GLU A 342 -39.62 3.69 -1.32
N ASP A 343 -39.84 3.07 -2.48
CA ASP A 343 -39.08 1.90 -2.90
C ASP A 343 -37.60 2.22 -3.15
N ILE A 344 -37.27 3.38 -3.71
CA ILE A 344 -35.87 3.82 -3.88
C ILE A 344 -35.19 4.02 -2.52
N VAL A 345 -35.91 4.57 -1.54
CA VAL A 345 -35.41 4.78 -0.16
C VAL A 345 -35.24 3.47 0.58
N ASN A 346 -36.22 2.57 0.45
CA ASN A 346 -36.24 1.29 1.15
C ASN A 346 -35.43 0.19 0.44
N GLY A 347 -34.92 0.46 -0.75
CA GLY A 347 -34.11 -0.49 -1.52
C GLY A 347 -34.93 -1.54 -2.27
N ARG A 348 -36.24 -1.31 -2.44
CA ARG A 348 -37.20 -2.21 -3.10
C ARG A 348 -37.42 -1.88 -4.57
N GLN A 349 -36.63 -0.97 -5.15
CA GLN A 349 -36.76 -0.61 -6.56
C GLN A 349 -36.33 -1.78 -7.48
N PRO A 350 -36.86 -1.84 -8.72
CA PRO A 350 -36.42 -2.81 -9.72
C PRO A 350 -34.90 -2.74 -9.96
N SER A 351 -34.24 -3.89 -10.06
CA SER A 351 -32.78 -4.00 -10.17
C SER A 351 -32.21 -3.36 -11.46
N ASN A 352 -33.05 -3.22 -12.48
CA ASN A 352 -32.75 -2.57 -13.75
C ASN A 352 -32.92 -1.04 -13.72
N LEU A 353 -33.57 -0.47 -12.70
CA LEU A 353 -33.84 0.97 -12.63
C LEU A 353 -32.54 1.75 -12.35
N ARG A 354 -32.18 2.64 -13.28
CA ARG A 354 -31.02 3.51 -13.21
C ARG A 354 -31.43 4.97 -13.29
N LEU A 355 -30.54 5.85 -12.82
CA LEU A 355 -30.76 7.30 -12.87
C LEU A 355 -30.88 7.85 -14.31
N VAL A 356 -30.40 7.11 -15.30
CA VAL A 356 -30.53 7.49 -16.72
C VAL A 356 -31.98 7.32 -17.19
N ASP A 357 -32.70 6.34 -16.66
CA ASP A 357 -34.07 6.03 -17.04
C ASP A 357 -35.06 7.10 -16.53
N LEU A 358 -34.68 7.79 -15.44
CA LEU A 358 -35.45 8.88 -14.82
C LEU A 358 -35.22 10.27 -15.47
N ARG A 359 -34.64 10.34 -16.68
CA ARG A 359 -34.49 11.62 -17.40
C ARG A 359 -35.83 12.16 -17.92
N GLU A 360 -36.73 11.25 -18.26
CA GLU A 360 -38.04 11.53 -18.84
C GLU A 360 -39.11 10.86 -17.97
N ILE A 361 -39.62 11.63 -17.02
CA ILE A 361 -40.62 11.20 -16.05
C ILE A 361 -41.99 11.58 -16.61
N PRO A 362 -42.88 10.60 -16.89
CA PRO A 362 -44.28 10.89 -17.23
C PRO A 362 -44.97 11.75 -16.18
N MET A 363 -45.92 12.59 -16.59
CA MET A 363 -46.63 13.49 -15.66
C MET A 363 -47.56 12.72 -14.72
N LEU A 364 -48.19 11.65 -15.20
CA LEU A 364 -49.12 10.84 -14.41
C LEU A 364 -48.38 9.76 -13.62
N TRP A 365 -48.72 9.60 -12.33
CA TRP A 365 -48.10 8.58 -11.47
C TRP A 365 -48.39 7.14 -11.93
N SER A 366 -49.55 6.89 -12.55
CA SER A 366 -49.89 5.59 -13.15
C SER A 366 -48.91 5.22 -14.26
N GLU A 367 -48.66 6.13 -15.19
CA GLU A 367 -47.71 5.95 -16.31
C GLU A 367 -46.27 5.78 -15.80
N GLN A 368 -45.90 6.45 -14.70
CA GLN A 368 -44.60 6.24 -14.05
C GLN A 368 -44.46 4.81 -13.51
N MET A 369 -45.49 4.29 -12.85
CA MET A 369 -45.49 2.92 -12.33
C MET A 369 -45.40 1.89 -13.46
N GLU A 370 -46.16 2.09 -14.54
CA GLU A 370 -46.11 1.23 -15.73
C GLU A 370 -44.71 1.26 -16.38
N LYS A 371 -44.17 2.45 -16.62
CA LYS A 371 -42.86 2.65 -17.27
C LYS A 371 -41.69 2.07 -16.47
N PHE A 372 -41.69 2.28 -15.14
CA PHE A 372 -40.53 1.92 -14.31
C PHE A 372 -40.64 0.55 -13.65
N TYR A 373 -41.84 0.05 -13.38
CA TYR A 373 -42.07 -1.23 -12.71
C TYR A 373 -42.64 -2.31 -13.63
N LYS A 374 -42.97 -1.98 -14.89
CA LYS A 374 -43.63 -2.90 -15.83
C LYS A 374 -44.85 -3.60 -15.22
N LEU A 375 -45.58 -2.90 -14.36
CA LEU A 375 -46.89 -3.35 -13.89
C LEU A 375 -47.85 -3.12 -15.06
N ALA A 376 -47.97 -4.12 -15.94
CA ALA A 376 -49.14 -4.25 -16.78
C ALA A 376 -50.36 -4.41 -15.86
N SER A 377 -51.47 -3.81 -16.29
CA SER A 377 -52.80 -3.89 -15.68
C SER A 377 -53.21 -5.31 -15.32
#